data_AF-A0A1F7R8L2-F1
#
_entry.id   AF-A0A1F7R8L2-F1
#
_cell.length_a   1.000
_cell.length_b   1.000
_cell.length_c   1.000
_cell.angle_alpha   90.00
_cell.angle_beta   90.00
_cell.angle_gamma   90.00
#
_symmetry.space_group_name_H-M   'P 1'
#
loop_
_entity.id
_entity.type
_entity.pdbx_description
1 polymer ?
#
loop_
_entity_poly.entity_id
_entity_poly.type
_entity_poly.pdbx_seq_one_letter_code
_entity_poly.pdbx_strand_id
1 'polypeptide(L)' 'MESVDPALIKGLTIGLGAIGPAIGVGLVGASAVGAIGRNPEIQGKILANAFIMVGLVDAVFAFVLLILFTTS' A
#
# COMPACT_ATOMS: atom_id res chain seq x y z
N MET A 1 -19.71 -19.00 -24.63
CA MET A 1 -18.53 -18.35 -24.03
C MET A 1 -18.66 -18.59 -22.54
N GLU A 2 -17.84 -19.46 -21.97
CA GLU A 2 -17.83 -19.70 -20.53
C GLU A 2 -17.41 -18.41 -19.85
N SER A 3 -18.33 -17.78 -19.12
CA SER A 3 -18.07 -16.52 -18.42
C SER A 3 -17.05 -16.79 -17.33
N VAL A 4 -15.86 -16.20 -17.44
CA VAL A 4 -14.86 -16.21 -16.38
C VAL A 4 -15.54 -15.81 -15.07
N ASP A 5 -15.33 -16.59 -14.01
CA ASP A 5 -15.94 -16.35 -12.69
C ASP A 5 -15.58 -14.93 -12.20
N PRO A 6 -16.58 -14.05 -11.93
CA PRO A 6 -16.34 -12.73 -11.38
C PRO A 6 -15.50 -12.76 -10.08
N ALA A 7 -15.60 -13.82 -9.28
CA ALA A 7 -14.79 -13.97 -8.08
C ALA A 7 -13.29 -14.10 -8.41
N LEU A 8 -12.95 -14.79 -9.50
CA LEU A 8 -11.58 -14.93 -9.98
C LEU A 8 -11.01 -13.59 -10.44
N ILE A 9 -11.77 -12.81 -11.22
CA ILE A 9 -11.35 -11.49 -11.69
C ILE A 9 -11.12 -10.54 -10.50
N LYS A 10 -12.03 -10.57 -9.52
CA LYS A 10 -11.92 -9.76 -8.31
C LYS A 10 -10.71 -10.14 -7.46
N GLY A 11 -10.49 -11.44 -7.26
CA GLY A 11 -9.33 -11.95 -6.54
C GLY A 11 -8.00 -11.55 -7.20
N LEU A 12 -7.92 -11.65 -8.53
CA LEU A 12 -6.74 -11.24 -9.29
C LEU A 12 -6.50 -9.73 -9.21
N THR A 13 -7.55 -8.93 -9.30
CA THR A 13 -7.45 -7.46 -9.20
C THR A 13 -6.92 -7.02 -7.84
N ILE A 14 -7.44 -7.59 -6.75
CA ILE A 14 -6.91 -7.31 -5.39
C ILE A 14 -5.46 -7.79 -5.29
N GLY A 15 -5.19 -9.04 -5.67
CA GLY A 15 -3.88 -9.64 -5.51
C GLY A 15 -2.79 -8.88 -6.24
N LEU A 16 -3.04 -8.52 -7.51
CA LEU A 16 -2.10 -7.74 -8.32
C LEU A 16 -2.00 -6.28 -7.85
N GLY A 17 -3.13 -5.67 -7.51
CA GLY A 17 -3.18 -4.28 -7.05
C GLY A 17 -2.56 -4.05 -5.67
N ALA A 18 -2.44 -5.09 -4.84
CA ALA A 18 -1.78 -5.02 -3.53
C ALA A 18 -0.25 -5.06 -3.58
N ILE A 19 0.35 -5.52 -4.69
CA ILE A 19 1.81 -5.71 -4.80
C ILE A 19 2.56 -4.38 -4.63
N GLY A 20 2.16 -3.36 -5.39
CA GLY A 20 2.78 -2.03 -5.33
C GLY A 20 2.71 -1.42 -3.93
N PRO A 21 1.52 -1.35 -3.30
CA PRO A 21 1.35 -0.89 -1.93
C PRO A 21 2.18 -1.68 -0.91
N ALA A 22 2.18 -3.01 -0.97
CA ALA A 22 2.97 -3.84 -0.04
C ALA A 22 4.47 -3.52 -0.12
N ILE A 23 5.01 -3.36 -1.34
CA ILE A 23 6.41 -2.96 -1.55
C ILE A 23 6.64 -1.53 -1.03
N GLY A 24 5.75 -0.59 -1.35
CA GLY A 24 5.85 0.80 -0.91
C GLY A 24 5.89 0.94 0.61
N VAL A 25 4.97 0.28 1.32
CA VAL A 25 4.95 0.27 2.79
C VAL A 25 6.23 -0.35 3.35
N GLY A 26 6.69 -1.46 2.78
CA GLY A 26 7.94 -2.12 3.21
C GLY A 26 9.17 -1.22 3.06
N LEU A 27 9.29 -0.50 1.95
CA LEU A 27 10.40 0.42 1.69
C LEU A 27 10.38 1.65 2.61
N VAL A 28 9.20 2.23 2.85
CA VAL A 28 9.04 3.35 3.79
C VAL A 28 9.39 2.89 5.20
N GLY A 29 8.89 1.73 5.63
CA GLY A 29 9.19 1.15 6.94
C GLY A 29 10.67 0.88 7.15
N ALA A 30 11.34 0.24 6.18
CA ALA A 30 12.78 -0.02 6.25
C ALA A 30 13.60 1.28 6.35
N SER A 31 13.23 2.30 5.57
CA SER A 31 13.88 3.61 5.59
C SER A 31 13.66 4.34 6.92
N ALA A 32 12.45 4.29 7.47
CA ALA A 32 12.10 4.91 8.75
C ALA A 32 12.86 4.25 9.91
N VAL A 33 12.86 2.92 9.99
CA VAL A 33 13.59 2.17 11.02
C VAL A 33 15.09 2.47 10.95
N GLY A 34 15.67 2.46 9.75
CA GLY A 34 17.09 2.79 9.57
C GLY A 34 17.43 4.24 9.93
N ALA A 35 16.53 5.19 9.66
CA ALA A 35 16.72 6.59 10.03
C ALA A 35 16.62 6.81 11.55
N ILE A 36 15.66 6.15 12.22
CA ILE A 36 15.48 6.20 13.68
C ILE A 36 16.69 5.61 14.39
N GLY A 37 17.20 4.46 13.92
CA GLY A 37 18.39 3.84 14.51
C GLY A 37 19.64 4.72 14.46
N ARG A 38 19.75 5.60 13.44
CA ARG A 38 20.86 6.55 13.31
C ARG A 38 20.66 7.86 14.08
N ASN A 39 19.41 8.29 14.25
CA ASN A 39 19.07 9.57 14.89
C ASN A 39 17.85 9.39 15.81
N PRO A 40 18.02 8.72 16.96
CA PRO A 40 16.92 8.41 17.88
C PRO A 40 16.25 9.69 18.44
N GLU A 41 17.00 10.78 18.60
CA GLU A 41 16.53 12.05 19.13
C GLU A 41 15.45 12.74 18.28
N ILE A 42 15.38 12.44 16.97
CA ILE A 42 14.37 12.98 16.05
C ILE A 42 13.33 11.94 15.61
N GLN A 43 13.21 10.81 16.31
CA GLN A 43 12.27 9.73 15.98
C GLN A 43 10.85 10.22 15.70
N GLY A 44 10.31 11.12 16.52
CA GLY A 44 8.95 11.64 16.35
C GLY A 44 8.73 12.30 14.98
N LYS A 45 9.70 13.06 14.48
CA LYS A 45 9.64 13.70 13.15
C LYS A 45 9.74 12.67 12.02
N ILE A 46 10.59 11.66 12.18
CA ILE A 46 10.75 10.58 11.20
C ILE A 46 9.44 9.79 11.07
N LEU A 47 8.83 9.42 12.19
CA LEU A 47 7.55 8.68 12.20
C LEU A 47 6.42 9.52 11.59
N ALA A 48 6.34 10.82 11.91
CA ALA A 48 5.33 11.70 11.30
C ALA A 48 5.43 11.71 9.77
N ASN A 49 6.63 11.88 9.21
CA ASN A 49 6.84 11.81 7.76
C ASN A 49 6.56 10.40 7.21
N ALA A 50 6.97 9.35 7.91
CA ALA A 50 6.72 7.97 7.48
C ALA A 50 5.21 7.68 7.36
N PHE A 51 4.39 8.13 8.33
CA PHE A 51 2.94 7.96 8.27
C PHE A 51 2.30 8.72 7.11
N ILE A 52 2.78 9.91 6.78
CA ILE A 52 2.31 10.65 5.58
C ILE A 52 2.59 9.83 4.32
N MET A 53 3.80 9.26 4.20
CA MET A 53 4.17 8.47 3.03
C MET A 53 3.40 7.15 2.95
N VAL A 54 3.20 6.45 4.07
CA VAL A 54 2.36 5.24 4.11
C VAL A 54 0.91 5.58 3.73
N GLY A 55 0.37 6.70 4.22
CA GLY A 55 -0.97 7.14 3.83
C GLY A 55 -1.11 7.39 2.32
N LEU A 56 -0.05 7.90 1.66
CA LEU A 56 -0.02 8.04 0.21
C LEU A 56 0.02 6.68 -0.50
N VAL A 57 0.77 5.72 0.04
CA VAL A 57 0.81 4.35 -0.49
C VAL A 57 -0.55 3.67 -0.39
N ASP A 58 -1.23 3.81 0.75
CA ASP A 58 -2.58 3.27 0.96
C ASP A 58 -3.63 3.96 0.08
N ALA A 59 -3.46 5.25 -0.22
CA ALA A 59 -4.34 5.95 -1.15
C ALA A 59 -4.30 5.32 -2.56
N VAL A 60 -3.13 4.85 -3.02
CA VAL A 60 -3.01 4.12 -4.29
C VAL A 60 -3.77 2.79 -4.22
N PHE A 61 -3.66 2.04 -3.12
CA PHE A 61 -4.42 0.81 -2.94
C PHE A 61 -5.93 1.05 -2.89
N ALA A 62 -6.36 2.14 -2.26
CA ALA A 62 -7.77 2.53 -2.21
C ALA A 62 -8.36 2.75 -3.61
N PHE A 63 -7.60 3.25 -4.58
CA PHE A 63 -8.06 3.34 -5.97
C PHE A 63 -8.30 1.96 -6.62
N VAL A 64 -7.48 0.96 -6.30
CA VAL A 64 -7.71 -0.43 -6.76
C VAL A 64 -9.03 -0.94 -6.20
N LEU A 65 -9.25 -0.78 -4.89
CA LEU A 65 -10.50 -1.19 -4.24
C LEU A 65 -11.71 -0.42 -4.79
N LEU A 66 -11.55 0.87 -5.06
CA LEU A 66 -12.59 1.70 -5.67
C LEU A 66 -13.01 1.13 -7.03
N ILE A 67 -12.06 0.87 -7.92
CA ILE A 67 -12.33 0.32 -9.26
C ILE A 67 -12.98 -1.06 -9.15
N LEU A 68 -12.49 -1.90 -8.23
CA LEU A 68 -13.00 -3.23 -7.98
C LEU A 68 -14.48 -3.25 -7.55
N PHE A 69 -14.86 -2.34 -6.65
CA PHE A 69 -16.23 -2.29 -6.13
C PHE A 69 -17.20 -1.46 -6.99
N THR A 70 -16.68 -0.56 -7.84
CA THR A 70 -17.51 0.28 -8.72
C THR A 70 -17.81 -0.39 -10.07
N THR A 71 -16.99 -1.35 -10.50
CA THR A 71 -17.17 -2.05 -11.78
C THR A 71 -18.05 -3.28 -11.55
N SER A 72 -19.29 -3.21 -12.07
CA SER A 72 -20.33 -4.25 -12.01
C SER A 72 -20.09 -5.41 -12.96
#